data_AF-A0A2T4S0E8-F1
#
_entry.id   AF-A0A2T4S0E8-F1
#
_cell.length_a   1.000
_cell.length_b   1.000
_cell.length_c   1.000
_cell.angle_alpha   90.00
_cell.angle_beta   90.00
_cell.angle_gamma   90.00
#
_symmetry.space_group_name_H-M   'P 1'
#
loop_
_entity.id
_entity.type
_entity.pdbx_description
1 polymer ?
#
loop_
_entity_poly.entity_id
_entity_poly.type
_entity_poly.pdbx_seq_one_letter_code
_entity_poly.pdbx_strand_id
1 'polypeptide(L)'
;ENGLKSITDGEFRRSWWHLDFFWGLNGVETVKDEGGFEFDAVQSRIETARLSGPISGDNHPFVADFKFLLAHTPEGIEARQTVPAPARLFSELTRKENIEATRKYYETDDALIDAIADAYQTVIEDLYEAGLKTVQFDDTT
;
A
#
# COMPACT_ATOMS: atom_id res chain seq x y z
N GLU A 1 0.74 25.83 -13.54
CA GLU A 1 0.78 25.57 -15.00
C GLU A 1 -0.43 24.84 -15.60
N ASN A 2 -1.36 24.22 -14.84
CA ASN A 2 -2.67 23.78 -15.36
C ASN A 2 -3.87 24.19 -14.46
N GLY A 3 -3.65 25.11 -13.52
CA GLY A 3 -4.70 25.59 -12.60
C GLY A 3 -5.04 24.65 -11.42
N LEU A 4 -4.39 23.48 -11.32
CA LEU A 4 -4.58 22.53 -10.23
C LEU A 4 -4.27 23.16 -8.85
N LYS A 5 -5.09 22.83 -7.85
CA LYS A 5 -4.95 23.26 -6.46
C LYS A 5 -4.38 22.19 -5.54
N SER A 6 -4.36 20.95 -6.01
CA SER A 6 -3.71 19.84 -5.34
C SER A 6 -2.96 18.99 -6.37
N ILE A 7 -1.83 18.40 -5.96
CA ILE A 7 -0.96 17.57 -6.78
C ILE A 7 -0.61 16.26 -6.04
N THR A 8 -0.31 15.23 -6.82
CA THR A 8 0.25 13.95 -6.34
C THR A 8 1.68 13.80 -6.86
N ASP A 9 2.36 12.76 -6.42
CA ASP A 9 3.64 12.31 -6.99
C ASP A 9 3.46 11.56 -8.33
N GLY A 10 2.23 11.49 -8.86
CA GLY A 10 1.86 10.75 -10.07
C GLY A 10 2.06 9.25 -9.97
N GLU A 11 2.29 8.69 -8.78
CA GLU A 11 2.58 7.28 -8.53
C GLU A 11 3.81 6.74 -9.28
N PHE A 12 4.69 7.61 -9.77
CA PHE A 12 5.83 7.24 -10.62
C PHE A 12 6.87 6.35 -9.94
N ARG A 13 6.86 6.25 -8.61
CA ARG A 13 7.78 5.41 -7.83
C ARG A 13 7.33 3.95 -7.71
N ARG A 14 6.09 3.67 -8.11
CA ARG A 14 5.43 2.38 -7.89
C ARG A 14 5.52 1.54 -9.15
N SER A 15 5.91 0.27 -9.01
CA SER A 15 5.79 -0.71 -10.09
C SER A 15 4.33 -1.18 -10.22
N TRP A 16 3.67 -1.29 -9.08
CA TRP A 16 2.25 -1.53 -8.91
C TRP A 16 1.69 -0.40 -8.05
N TRP A 17 0.56 0.18 -8.47
CA TRP A 17 -0.38 0.75 -7.49
C TRP A 17 -0.67 -0.36 -6.43
N HIS A 18 -1.32 -0.22 -5.29
CA HIS A 18 -1.42 -1.30 -4.28
C HIS A 18 -0.14 -2.03 -3.79
N LEU A 19 0.45 -3.00 -4.51
CA LEU A 19 1.48 -3.92 -3.99
C LEU A 19 2.72 -3.22 -3.42
N ASP A 20 3.23 -2.15 -4.05
CA ASP A 20 4.37 -1.40 -3.49
C ASP A 20 4.06 -0.76 -2.13
N PHE A 21 2.80 -0.42 -1.85
CA PHE A 21 2.39 0.02 -0.52
C PHE A 21 2.34 -1.19 0.43
N PHE A 22 1.74 -2.31 0.02
CA PHE A 22 1.66 -3.50 0.88
C PHE A 22 3.04 -4.03 1.27
N TRP A 23 4.01 -4.06 0.34
CA TRP A 23 5.38 -4.46 0.63
C TRP A 23 6.16 -3.46 1.49
N GLY A 24 5.65 -2.23 1.64
CA GLY A 24 6.17 -1.26 2.59
C GLY A 24 5.74 -1.50 4.03
N LEU A 25 4.73 -2.34 4.28
CA LEU A 25 4.30 -2.74 5.61
C LEU A 25 5.26 -3.81 6.16
N ASN A 26 5.58 -3.70 7.45
CA ASN A 26 6.34 -4.74 8.13
C ASN A 26 5.52 -6.05 8.17
N GLY A 27 6.20 -7.19 8.14
CA GLY A 27 5.53 -8.50 8.14
C GLY A 27 4.92 -8.90 6.80
N VAL A 28 5.09 -8.09 5.74
CA VAL A 28 4.66 -8.41 4.38
C VAL A 28 5.89 -8.68 3.50
N GLU A 29 5.85 -9.75 2.72
CA GLU A 29 6.89 -10.11 1.76
C GLU A 29 6.37 -10.11 0.32
N THR A 30 7.26 -9.83 -0.63
CA THR A 30 7.02 -10.01 -2.06
C THR A 30 7.18 -11.47 -2.43
N VAL A 31 6.14 -12.06 -3.00
CA VAL A 31 6.18 -13.41 -3.55
C VAL A 31 5.92 -13.33 -5.04
N LYS A 32 6.81 -13.93 -5.83
CA LYS A 32 6.58 -14.18 -7.25
C LYS A 32 5.88 -15.51 -7.37
N ASP A 33 4.66 -15.50 -7.88
CA ASP A 33 3.96 -16.72 -8.27
C ASP A 33 4.52 -17.17 -9.63
N GLU A 34 4.98 -18.41 -9.69
CA GLU A 34 5.61 -19.00 -10.88
C GLU A 34 4.58 -19.26 -12.01
N GLY A 35 3.28 -19.15 -11.73
CA GLY A 35 2.16 -19.47 -12.62
C GLY A 35 1.72 -18.39 -13.60
N GLY A 36 2.64 -17.58 -14.14
CA GLY A 36 2.33 -16.50 -15.10
C GLY A 36 1.31 -16.90 -16.19
N PHE A 37 0.28 -16.08 -16.41
CA PHE A 37 -0.59 -16.22 -17.58
C PHE A 37 0.19 -15.78 -18.83
N GLU A 38 0.26 -16.64 -19.84
CA GLU A 38 0.67 -16.26 -21.20
C GLU A 38 -0.47 -15.48 -21.87
N PHE A 39 -0.26 -14.19 -22.09
CA PHE A 39 -1.07 -13.38 -22.99
C PHE A 39 -0.13 -12.73 -24.01
N ASP A 40 -0.33 -13.03 -25.30
CA ASP A 40 0.45 -12.47 -26.42
C ASP A 40 2.00 -12.49 -26.22
N ALA A 41 2.55 -13.64 -25.83
CA ALA A 41 3.99 -13.86 -25.64
C ALA A 41 4.66 -12.97 -24.57
N VAL A 42 3.89 -12.34 -23.69
CA VAL A 42 4.38 -11.65 -22.49
C VAL A 42 3.93 -12.44 -21.26
N GLN A 43 4.89 -12.99 -20.52
CA GLN A 43 4.61 -13.61 -19.23
C GLN A 43 4.18 -12.50 -18.26
N SER A 44 2.94 -12.54 -17.79
CA SER A 44 2.50 -11.65 -16.72
C SER A 44 3.34 -11.90 -15.47
N ARG A 45 3.84 -10.82 -14.85
CA ARG A 45 4.42 -10.90 -13.50
C ARG A 45 3.26 -11.15 -12.55
N ILE A 46 3.14 -12.36 -12.03
CA ILE A 46 2.23 -12.62 -10.92
C ILE A 46 3.05 -12.38 -9.66
N GLU A 47 2.90 -11.19 -9.10
CA GLU A 47 3.47 -10.84 -7.80
C GLU A 47 2.31 -10.70 -6.81
N THR A 48 2.53 -11.13 -5.58
CA THR A 48 1.55 -11.02 -4.49
C THR A 48 2.21 -10.51 -3.22
N ALA A 49 1.40 -9.97 -2.32
CA ALA A 49 1.80 -9.61 -0.96
C ALA A 49 1.37 -10.73 0.00
N ARG A 50 2.33 -11.38 0.66
CA ARG A 50 2.08 -12.47 1.61
C ARG A 50 2.58 -12.09 2.99
N LEU A 51 1.94 -12.60 4.05
CA LEU A 51 2.46 -12.42 5.39
C LEU A 51 3.67 -13.31 5.68
N SER A 52 4.76 -12.68 6.12
CA SER A 52 5.96 -13.29 6.68
C SER A 52 6.09 -13.04 8.19
N GLY A 53 5.19 -12.23 8.78
CA GLY A 53 5.10 -11.93 10.20
C GLY A 53 3.82 -11.15 10.54
N PRO A 54 3.63 -10.76 11.82
CA PRO A 54 2.62 -9.78 12.19
C PRO A 54 2.82 -8.45 11.45
N ILE A 55 1.73 -7.83 11.00
CA ILE A 55 1.78 -6.58 10.23
C ILE A 55 1.94 -5.35 11.13
N SER A 56 2.68 -4.36 10.65
CA SER A 56 2.79 -3.02 11.25
C SER A 56 3.07 -1.97 10.17
N GLY A 57 2.59 -0.75 10.40
CA GLY A 57 2.84 0.43 9.57
C GLY A 57 4.13 1.18 9.88
N ASP A 58 4.90 0.77 10.89
CA ASP A 58 6.08 1.51 11.35
C ASP A 58 7.11 1.76 10.23
N ASN A 59 7.56 3.01 10.10
CA ASN A 59 8.61 3.42 9.15
C ASN A 59 8.27 3.14 7.67
N HIS A 60 6.99 3.26 7.29
CA HIS A 60 6.56 2.99 5.93
C HIS A 60 7.25 3.91 4.89
N PRO A 61 7.78 3.38 3.77
CA PRO A 61 8.58 4.15 2.80
C PRO A 61 7.81 5.32 2.18
N PHE A 62 6.49 5.20 2.04
CA PHE A 62 5.64 6.28 1.48
C PHE A 62 5.71 7.57 2.31
N VAL A 63 6.08 7.52 3.59
CA VAL A 63 6.27 8.72 4.41
C VAL A 63 7.44 9.55 3.88
N ALA A 64 8.53 8.90 3.47
CA ALA A 64 9.69 9.57 2.88
C ALA A 64 9.36 10.10 1.47
N ASP A 65 8.60 9.33 0.68
CA ASP A 65 8.15 9.76 -0.65
C ASP A 65 7.23 10.99 -0.57
N PHE A 66 6.30 11.00 0.40
CA PHE A 66 5.44 12.16 0.66
C PHE A 66 6.25 13.38 1.10
N LYS A 67 7.21 13.22 2.02
CA LYS A 67 8.11 14.32 2.44
C LYS A 67 8.85 14.91 1.23
N PHE A 68 9.28 14.07 0.29
CA PHE A 68 9.88 14.52 -0.96
C PHE A 68 8.89 15.30 -1.82
N LEU A 69 7.66 14.80 -2.03
CA LEU A 69 6.61 15.52 -2.76
C LEU A 69 6.33 16.89 -2.14
N LEU A 70 6.14 16.93 -0.81
CA LEU A 70 5.84 18.15 -0.07
C LEU A 70 6.95 19.18 -0.21
N ALA A 71 8.22 18.77 -0.10
CA ALA A 71 9.38 19.67 -0.23
C ALA A 71 9.49 20.32 -1.62
N HIS A 72 8.90 19.72 -2.65
CA HIS A 72 8.89 20.24 -4.03
C HIS A 72 7.52 20.81 -4.44
N THR A 73 6.56 20.88 -3.51
CA THR A 73 5.23 21.43 -3.78
C THR A 73 5.26 22.96 -3.63
N PRO A 74 4.81 23.73 -4.64
CA PRO A 74 4.77 25.19 -4.54
C PRO A 74 3.86 25.68 -3.41
N GLU A 75 4.17 26.85 -2.86
CA GLU A 75 3.34 27.49 -1.84
C GLU A 75 1.89 27.67 -2.35
N GLY A 76 0.92 27.38 -1.47
CA GLY A 76 -0.50 27.48 -1.78
C GLY A 76 -1.08 26.32 -2.61
N ILE A 77 -0.26 25.32 -2.96
CA ILE A 77 -0.71 24.06 -3.56
C ILE A 77 -0.65 22.96 -2.50
N GLU A 78 -1.67 22.10 -2.48
CA GLU A 78 -1.72 20.97 -1.56
C GLU A 78 -1.06 19.72 -2.16
N ALA A 79 -0.09 19.15 -1.45
CA ALA A 79 0.38 17.78 -1.71
C ALA A 79 -0.61 16.78 -1.11
N ARG A 80 -1.14 15.87 -1.93
CA ARG A 80 -2.02 14.78 -1.48
C ARG A 80 -1.38 13.41 -1.79
N GLN A 81 -1.71 12.41 -0.98
CA GLN A 81 -1.19 11.04 -1.11
C GLN A 81 -2.33 10.08 -1.45
N THR A 82 -2.10 9.18 -2.41
CA THR A 82 -2.97 8.04 -2.68
C THR A 82 -2.39 6.77 -2.04
N VAL A 83 -3.24 5.95 -1.44
CA VAL A 83 -2.89 4.63 -0.89
C VAL A 83 -4.00 3.63 -1.24
N PRO A 84 -3.70 2.33 -1.43
CA PRO A 84 -4.76 1.33 -1.61
C PRO A 84 -5.65 1.24 -0.38
N ALA A 85 -6.94 0.98 -0.57
CA ALA A 85 -7.87 0.79 0.54
C ALA A 85 -7.47 -0.42 1.42
N PRO A 86 -7.69 -0.36 2.75
CA PRO A 86 -7.43 -1.49 3.66
C PRO A 86 -8.15 -2.78 3.23
N ALA A 87 -9.35 -2.67 2.67
CA ALA A 87 -10.12 -3.79 2.14
C ALA A 87 -9.40 -4.52 0.98
N ARG A 88 -8.60 -3.80 0.18
CA ARG A 88 -7.76 -4.41 -0.85
C ARG A 88 -6.62 -5.23 -0.25
N LEU A 89 -6.00 -4.78 0.85
CA LEU A 89 -5.00 -5.57 1.56
C LEU A 89 -5.64 -6.84 2.16
N PHE A 90 -6.79 -6.71 2.81
CA PHE A 90 -7.53 -7.87 3.32
C PHE A 90 -7.81 -8.87 2.19
N SER A 91 -8.39 -8.40 1.09
CA SER A 91 -8.67 -9.23 -0.09
C SER A 91 -7.43 -9.93 -0.62
N GLU A 92 -6.26 -9.27 -0.62
CA GLU A 92 -4.98 -9.83 -1.07
C GLU A 92 -4.44 -10.90 -0.11
N LEU A 93 -4.51 -10.64 1.20
CA LEU A 93 -4.03 -11.56 2.24
C LEU A 93 -4.94 -12.78 2.44
N THR A 94 -6.21 -12.69 2.04
CA THR A 94 -7.17 -13.81 2.09
C THR A 94 -7.33 -14.55 0.76
N ARG A 95 -6.53 -14.23 -0.27
CA ARG A 95 -6.50 -15.00 -1.52
C ARG A 95 -6.09 -16.45 -1.23
N LYS A 96 -6.49 -17.37 -2.10
CA LYS A 96 -6.26 -18.81 -1.94
C LYS A 96 -4.77 -19.15 -1.72
N GLU A 97 -3.89 -18.43 -2.38
CA GLU A 97 -2.44 -18.56 -2.33
C GLU A 97 -1.79 -17.99 -1.06
N ASN A 98 -2.47 -17.06 -0.37
CA ASN A 98 -1.95 -16.38 0.82
C ASN A 98 -2.61 -16.83 2.13
N ILE A 99 -3.85 -17.32 2.08
CA ILE A 99 -4.66 -17.58 3.27
C ILE A 99 -3.96 -18.52 4.27
N GLU A 100 -3.28 -19.56 3.81
CA GLU A 100 -2.55 -20.48 4.70
C GLU A 100 -1.38 -19.81 5.43
N ALA A 101 -0.68 -18.88 4.78
CA ALA A 101 0.38 -18.10 5.43
C ALA A 101 -0.21 -17.06 6.39
N THR A 102 -1.29 -16.39 5.99
CA THR A 102 -2.01 -15.42 6.82
C THR A 102 -2.52 -16.04 8.12
N ARG A 103 -3.08 -17.25 8.08
CA ARG A 103 -3.59 -17.97 9.26
C ARG A 103 -2.52 -18.40 10.26
N LYS A 104 -1.23 -18.33 9.91
CA LYS A 104 -0.13 -18.55 10.87
C LYS A 104 0.03 -17.39 11.87
N TYR A 105 -0.44 -16.20 11.51
CA TYR A 105 -0.30 -14.99 12.31
C TYR A 105 -1.66 -14.49 12.83
N TYR A 106 -2.74 -14.70 12.07
CA TYR A 106 -4.08 -14.24 12.41
C TYR A 106 -5.13 -15.35 12.20
N GLU A 107 -5.61 -15.96 13.29
CA GLU A 107 -6.52 -17.11 13.23
C GLU A 107 -7.90 -16.76 12.63
N THR A 108 -8.37 -15.53 12.82
CA THR A 108 -9.69 -15.06 12.39
C THR A 108 -9.61 -13.84 11.47
N ASP A 109 -10.68 -13.59 10.72
CA ASP A 109 -10.78 -12.39 9.89
C ASP A 109 -10.83 -11.13 10.75
N ASP A 110 -11.54 -11.14 11.87
CA ASP A 110 -11.60 -10.01 12.79
C ASP A 110 -10.21 -9.62 13.29
N ALA A 111 -9.38 -10.59 13.71
CA ALA A 111 -8.02 -10.32 14.16
C ALA A 111 -7.12 -9.77 13.04
N LEU A 112 -7.33 -10.22 11.80
CA LEU A 112 -6.62 -9.68 10.64
C LEU A 112 -7.07 -8.25 10.30
N ILE A 113 -8.38 -8.00 10.33
CA ILE A 113 -8.97 -6.67 10.06
C ILE A 113 -8.48 -5.65 11.08
N ASP A 114 -8.48 -5.99 12.37
CA ASP A 114 -7.97 -5.14 13.44
C ASP A 114 -6.50 -4.80 13.22
N ALA A 115 -5.67 -5.82 12.92
CA ALA A 115 -4.25 -5.61 12.64
C ALA A 115 -4.01 -4.75 11.39
N ILE A 116 -4.82 -4.91 10.34
CA ILE A 116 -4.73 -4.08 9.13
C ILE A 116 -5.10 -2.64 9.47
N ALA A 117 -6.16 -2.44 10.25
CA ALA A 117 -6.59 -1.10 10.66
C ALA A 117 -5.48 -0.39 11.47
N ASP A 118 -4.86 -1.08 12.44
CA ASP A 118 -3.77 -0.54 13.25
C ASP A 118 -2.54 -0.17 12.40
N ALA A 119 -2.15 -1.04 11.47
CA ALA A 119 -1.04 -0.78 10.56
C ALA A 119 -1.31 0.45 9.67
N TYR A 120 -2.52 0.56 9.11
CA TYR A 120 -2.90 1.73 8.32
C TYR A 120 -2.97 3.01 9.14
N GLN A 121 -3.51 2.95 10.37
CA GLN A 121 -3.54 4.11 11.28
C GLN A 121 -2.13 4.62 11.53
N THR A 122 -1.18 3.72 11.82
CA THR A 122 0.24 4.08 12.01
C THR A 122 0.80 4.85 10.81
N VAL A 123 0.60 4.35 9.57
CA VAL A 123 1.10 5.04 8.37
C VAL A 123 0.41 6.40 8.17
N ILE A 124 -0.89 6.48 8.43
CA ILE A 124 -1.66 7.72 8.27
C ILE A 124 -1.23 8.76 9.31
N GLU A 125 -0.97 8.35 10.54
CA GLU A 125 -0.42 9.19 11.60
C GLU A 125 0.96 9.74 11.21
N ASP A 126 1.88 8.87 10.76
CA ASP A 126 3.21 9.29 10.28
C ASP A 126 3.13 10.28 9.10
N LEU A 127 2.20 10.05 8.16
CA LEU A 127 1.93 10.96 7.04
C LEU A 127 1.36 12.30 7.52
N TYR A 128 0.41 12.26 8.47
CA TYR A 128 -0.18 13.45 9.07
C TYR A 128 0.88 14.29 9.79
N GLU A 129 1.74 13.65 10.59
CA GLU A 129 2.88 14.29 11.26
C GLU A 129 3.87 14.88 10.26
N ALA A 130 4.04 14.25 9.09
CA ALA A 130 4.83 14.78 7.98
C ALA A 130 4.17 15.98 7.26
N GLY A 131 2.93 16.32 7.60
CA GLY A 131 2.20 17.47 7.04
C GLY A 131 1.11 17.12 6.02
N LEU A 132 0.77 15.84 5.85
CA LEU A 132 -0.33 15.43 4.96
C LEU A 132 -1.67 15.94 5.50
N LYS A 133 -2.51 16.45 4.59
CA LYS A 133 -3.86 16.94 4.91
C LYS A 133 -4.96 16.12 4.24
N THR A 134 -4.67 15.55 3.08
CA THR A 134 -5.61 14.73 2.31
C THR A 134 -4.96 13.39 1.94
N VAL A 135 -5.53 12.31 2.45
CA VAL A 135 -5.27 10.95 1.99
C VAL A 135 -6.44 10.48 1.13
N GLN A 136 -6.15 9.86 -0.01
CA GLN A 136 -7.14 9.19 -0.86
C GLN A 136 -6.95 7.68 -0.77
N PHE A 137 -8.03 6.95 -0.52
CA PHE A 137 -8.05 5.50 -0.59
C PHE A 137 -8.57 5.02 -1.95
N ASP A 138 -7.76 4.23 -2.64
CA ASP A 138 -8.15 3.60 -3.90
C ASP A 138 -8.73 2.22 -3.62
N ASP A 139 -10.05 2.07 -3.81
CA ASP A 139 -10.76 0.81 -3.62
C ASP A 139 -11.32 0.29 -4.95
N THR A 140 -10.93 -0.94 -5.29
CA THR A 140 -11.36 -1.67 -6.48
C THR A 140 -11.80 -3.10 -6.14
N THR A 141 -12.13 -3.35 -4.87
CA THR A 141 -12.46 -4.70 -4.35
C THR A 141 -13.72 -5.25 -4.98
#